data_AF-A0A653D793-F1
#
_entry.id   AF-A0A653D793-F1
#
_cell.length_a   1.000
_cell.length_b   1.000
_cell.length_c   1.000
_cell.angle_alpha   90.00
_cell.angle_beta   90.00
_cell.angle_gamma   90.00
#
_symmetry.space_group_name_H-M   'P 1'
#
loop_
_entity.id
_entity.type
_entity.pdbx_description
1 polymer ?
#
loop_
_entity_poly.entity_id
_entity_poly.type
_entity_poly.pdbx_seq_one_letter_code
_entity_poly.pdbx_strand_id
1 'polypeptide(L)'
;ENSLVLRSIKDTNLAKLLEFDIPLFQGIVFDLFPGLSFPELDYSILNEAVEDACVASNLQCTPFFLEKVQQLYEMLIVRHGLMIVGLPFAGKTSCYRILAAALGLIADRGGMNENKAI
;
A
#
# COMPACT_ATOMS: atom_id res chain seq x y z
N GLU A 1 8.47 22.11 -2.93
CA GLU A 1 7.81 21.75 -4.21
C GLU A 1 8.37 20.46 -4.80
N ASN A 2 9.69 20.34 -4.98
CA ASN A 2 10.31 19.11 -5.53
C ASN A 2 9.99 17.83 -4.73
N SER A 3 9.87 17.89 -3.40
CA SER A 3 9.49 16.74 -2.56
C SER A 3 8.05 16.25 -2.82
N LEU A 4 7.12 17.13 -3.17
CA LEU A 4 5.74 16.77 -3.50
C LEU A 4 5.66 16.12 -4.89
N VAL A 5 6.44 16.64 -5.85
CA VAL A 5 6.58 16.06 -7.20
C VAL A 5 7.19 14.66 -7.10
N LEU A 6 8.28 14.53 -6.34
CA LEU A 6 8.94 13.25 -6.07
C LEU A 6 7.98 12.22 -5.47
N ARG A 7 7.19 12.63 -4.46
CA ARG A 7 6.16 11.78 -3.86
C ARG A 7 5.11 11.36 -4.88
N SER A 8 4.60 12.29 -5.68
CA SER A 8 3.60 12.01 -6.71
C SER A 8 4.09 11.01 -7.76
N ILE A 9 5.36 11.12 -8.17
CA ILE A 9 6.02 10.19 -9.09
C ILE A 9 6.17 8.82 -8.44
N LYS A 10 6.61 8.75 -7.17
CA LYS A 10 6.75 7.48 -6.44
C LYS A 10 5.40 6.77 -6.31
N ASP A 11 4.40 7.44 -5.75
CA ASP A 11 3.07 6.87 -5.44
C ASP A 11 2.37 6.38 -6.73
N THR A 12 2.63 7.04 -7.86
CA THR A 12 2.07 6.63 -9.16
C THR A 12 2.74 5.40 -9.76
N ASN A 13 4.02 5.14 -9.47
CA ASN A 13 4.81 4.15 -10.19
C ASN A 13 5.15 2.91 -9.35
N LEU A 14 5.40 3.04 -8.05
CA LEU A 14 5.98 1.96 -7.23
C LEU A 14 5.14 0.68 -7.24
N ALA A 15 3.81 0.79 -7.16
CA ALA A 15 2.91 -0.37 -7.21
C ALA A 15 2.82 -1.07 -8.59
N LYS A 16 3.38 -0.47 -9.66
CA LYS A 16 3.35 -1.01 -11.03
C LYS A 16 4.68 -1.62 -11.47
N LEU A 17 5.76 -1.31 -10.75
CA LEU A 17 7.11 -1.73 -11.11
C LEU A 17 7.34 -3.19 -10.71
N LEU A 18 8.12 -3.90 -11.53
CA LEU A 18 8.65 -5.20 -11.14
C LEU A 18 9.84 -5.00 -10.19
N GLU A 19 10.18 -6.03 -9.43
CA GLU A 19 11.25 -5.94 -8.42
C GLU A 19 12.59 -5.47 -9.02
N PHE A 20 12.91 -5.92 -10.24
CA PHE A 20 14.12 -5.50 -10.96
C PHE A 20 14.05 -4.07 -11.51
N ASP A 21 12.86 -3.49 -11.65
CA ASP A 21 12.67 -2.12 -12.13
C ASP A 21 12.81 -1.10 -10.98
N ILE A 22 12.63 -1.51 -9.73
CA ILE A 22 12.69 -0.63 -8.55
C ILE A 22 14.06 0.06 -8.43
N PRO A 23 15.21 -0.65 -8.52
CA PRO A 23 16.52 -0.01 -8.44
C PRO A 23 16.77 0.96 -9.61
N LEU A 24 16.28 0.62 -10.81
CA LEU A 24 16.43 1.49 -11.99
C LEU A 24 15.62 2.78 -11.83
N PHE A 25 14.37 2.67 -11.39
CA PHE A 25 13.52 3.81 -11.08
C PHE A 25 14.15 4.71 -10.01
N GLN A 26 14.67 4.12 -8.93
CA GLN A 26 15.38 4.88 -7.89
C GLN A 26 16.60 5.61 -8.45
N GLY A 27 17.39 4.97 -9.31
CA GLY A 27 18.54 5.60 -9.96
C GLY A 27 18.16 6.83 -10.79
N ILE A 28 17.13 6.71 -11.63
CA ILE A 28 16.60 7.83 -12.43
C ILE A 28 16.10 8.97 -11.52
N VAL A 29 15.40 8.61 -10.44
CA VAL A 29 14.87 9.57 -9.49
C VAL A 29 15.98 10.32 -8.73
N PHE A 30 17.03 9.62 -8.28
CA PHE A 30 18.17 10.26 -7.61
C PHE A 30 18.96 11.19 -8.54
N ASP A 31 19.05 10.86 -9.83
CA ASP A 31 19.70 11.70 -10.84
C ASP A 31 18.89 12.98 -11.11
N LEU A 32 17.57 12.87 -11.21
CA LEU A 32 16.66 14.01 -11.46
C LEU A 32 16.41 14.89 -10.22
N PHE A 33 16.48 14.31 -9.01
CA PHE A 33 16.16 14.98 -7.75
C PHE A 33 17.25 14.74 -6.69
N PRO A 34 18.47 15.28 -6.87
CA PRO A 34 19.58 15.04 -5.96
C PRO A 34 19.30 15.63 -4.56
N GLY A 35 19.66 14.89 -3.51
CA GLY A 35 19.60 15.33 -2.12
C GLY A 35 18.21 15.35 -1.48
N LEU A 36 17.16 14.85 -2.16
CA LEU A 36 15.84 14.66 -1.57
C LEU A 36 15.72 13.27 -0.96
N SER A 37 15.26 13.19 0.30
CA SER A 37 14.84 11.94 0.93
C SER A 37 13.33 11.73 0.73
N PHE A 38 12.93 10.46 0.64
CA PHE A 38 11.52 10.12 0.61
C PHE A 38 10.91 10.34 1.99
N PRO A 39 9.78 11.06 2.10
CA PRO A 39 9.03 11.09 3.35
C PRO A 39 8.50 9.68 3.63
N GLU A 40 8.76 9.16 4.84
CA GLU A 40 8.15 7.92 5.31
C GLU A 40 6.67 8.18 5.63
N LEU A 41 5.82 7.27 5.16
CA LEU A 41 4.40 7.26 5.47
C LEU A 41 4.20 6.50 6.77
N ASP A 42 3.40 7.07 7.67
CA ASP A 42 3.01 6.39 8.89
C ASP A 42 1.79 5.50 8.61
N TYR A 43 2.02 4.18 8.66
CA TYR A 43 0.97 3.17 8.52
C TYR A 43 0.61 2.49 9.85
N SER A 44 0.99 3.05 11.01
CA SER A 44 0.77 2.44 12.33
C SER A 44 -0.65 1.91 12.52
N ILE A 45 -1.66 2.76 12.29
CA ILE A 45 -3.09 2.43 12.41
C ILE A 45 -3.50 1.32 11.42
N LEU A 46 -3.04 1.41 10.18
CA LEU A 46 -3.36 0.43 9.15
C LEU A 46 -2.72 -0.93 9.47
N ASN A 47 -1.47 -0.94 9.91
CA ASN A 47 -0.71 -2.15 10.22
C ASN A 47 -1.36 -2.91 11.37
N GLU A 48 -1.73 -2.23 12.45
CA GLU A 48 -2.42 -2.84 13.59
C GLU A 48 -3.75 -3.49 13.14
N ALA A 49 -4.56 -2.77 12.36
CA ALA A 49 -5.83 -3.30 11.87
C ALA A 49 -5.66 -4.47 10.89
N VAL A 50 -4.62 -4.45 10.06
CA VAL A 50 -4.29 -5.56 9.14
C VAL A 50 -3.84 -6.79 9.90
N GLU A 51 -3.01 -6.63 10.93
CA GLU A 51 -2.59 -7.73 11.80
C GLU A 51 -3.80 -8.37 12.51
N ASP A 52 -4.68 -7.56 13.09
CA ASP A 52 -5.92 -8.04 13.72
C ASP A 52 -6.84 -8.77 12.72
N ALA A 53 -7.02 -8.21 11.52
CA ALA A 53 -7.81 -8.83 10.46
C ALA A 53 -7.21 -10.16 9.97
N CYS A 54 -5.88 -10.27 9.91
CA CYS A 54 -5.18 -11.51 9.59
C CYS A 54 -5.43 -12.58 10.66
N VAL A 55 -5.29 -12.22 11.94
CA VAL A 55 -5.55 -13.12 13.07
C VAL A 55 -7.00 -13.62 13.04
N ALA A 56 -7.97 -12.72 12.86
CA ALA A 56 -9.39 -13.08 12.77
C ALA A 56 -9.71 -14.00 11.59
N SER A 57 -8.94 -13.89 10.50
CA SER A 57 -9.10 -14.72 9.29
C SER A 57 -8.23 -15.98 9.28
N ASN A 58 -7.52 -16.28 10.38
CA ASN A 58 -6.55 -17.37 10.48
C ASN A 58 -5.47 -17.33 9.37
N LEU A 59 -4.97 -16.13 9.07
CA LEU A 59 -3.88 -15.89 8.13
C LEU A 59 -2.62 -15.43 8.85
N GLN A 60 -1.47 -15.86 8.36
CA GLN A 60 -0.18 -15.36 8.83
C GLN A 60 0.13 -14.01 8.16
N CYS A 61 0.21 -12.95 8.96
CA CYS A 61 0.65 -11.64 8.50
C CYS A 61 2.18 -11.64 8.32
N THR A 62 2.66 -11.94 7.11
CA THR A 62 4.08 -11.83 6.79
C THR A 62 4.42 -10.37 6.42
N PRO A 63 5.68 -9.91 6.62
CA PRO A 63 6.07 -8.57 6.23
C PRO A 63 5.80 -8.27 4.74
N PHE A 64 6.04 -9.26 3.88
CA PHE A 64 5.73 -9.16 2.44
C PHE A 64 4.23 -9.00 2.18
N PHE A 65 3.38 -9.74 2.89
CA PHE A 65 1.94 -9.62 2.71
C PHE A 65 1.43 -8.26 3.20
N LEU A 66 1.92 -7.79 4.35
CA LEU A 66 1.59 -6.48 4.89
C LEU A 66 1.96 -5.35 3.91
N GLU A 67 3.17 -5.40 3.34
CA GLU A 67 3.62 -4.45 2.31
C GLU A 67 2.68 -4.44 1.09
N LYS A 68 2.19 -5.61 0.65
CA LYS A 68 1.24 -5.69 -0.47
C LYS A 68 -0.14 -5.13 -0.14
N VAL A 69 -0.57 -5.24 1.12
CA VAL A 69 -1.81 -4.60 1.58
C VAL A 69 -1.66 -3.07 1.61
N GLN A 70 -0.52 -2.55 2.07
CA GLN A 70 -0.20 -1.12 2.04
C GLN A 70 -0.19 -0.58 0.60
N GLN A 71 0.51 -1.27 -0.31
CA GLN A 71 0.55 -0.88 -1.74
C GLN A 71 -0.84 -0.88 -2.39
N LEU A 72 -1.69 -1.84 -2.01
CA LEU A 72 -3.08 -1.87 -2.49
C LEU A 72 -3.90 -0.68 -1.96
N TYR A 73 -3.73 -0.34 -0.68
CA TYR A 73 -4.38 0.80 -0.05
C TYR A 73 -4.01 2.13 -0.71
N GLU A 74 -2.71 2.36 -0.96
CA GLU A 74 -2.25 3.57 -1.66
C GLU A 74 -2.87 3.70 -3.06
N MET A 75 -2.91 2.59 -3.79
CA MET A 75 -3.50 2.57 -5.12
C MET A 75 -5.01 2.84 -5.09
N LEU A 76 -5.71 2.40 -4.05
CA LEU A 76 -7.13 2.63 -3.86
C LEU A 76 -7.44 4.11 -3.58
N ILE A 77 -6.60 4.80 -2.80
CA ILE A 77 -6.74 6.24 -2.55
C ILE A 77 -6.50 7.05 -3.83
N VAL A 78 -5.52 6.66 -4.64
CA VAL A 78 -5.11 7.41 -5.84
C VAL A 78 -5.99 7.10 -7.07
N ARG A 79 -6.59 5.91 -7.16
CA ARG A 79 -7.32 5.45 -8.35
C ARG A 79 -8.59 4.69 -8.00
N HIS A 80 -9.70 5.08 -8.65
CA HIS A 80 -10.97 4.36 -8.57
C HIS A 80 -10.95 2.98 -9.25
N GLY A 81 -10.02 2.74 -10.18
CA GLY A 81 -9.87 1.47 -10.90
C GLY A 81 -8.46 0.93 -10.76
N LEU A 82 -8.34 -0.31 -10.33
CA LEU A 82 -7.07 -1.03 -10.20
C LEU A 82 -7.21 -2.49 -10.60
N MET A 83 -6.08 -3.14 -10.90
CA MET A 83 -6.00 -4.56 -11.18
C MET A 83 -4.97 -5.21 -10.23
N ILE A 84 -5.35 -6.30 -9.59
CA ILE A 84 -4.45 -7.11 -8.77
C ILE A 84 -3.95 -8.28 -9.62
N VAL A 85 -2.69 -8.23 -10.03
CA VAL A 85 -2.09 -9.20 -10.97
C VAL A 85 -1.11 -10.11 -10.23
N GLY A 86 -1.04 -11.37 -10.65
CA GLY A 86 -0.13 -12.36 -10.08
C GLY A 86 -0.58 -13.80 -10.37
N LEU A 87 0.28 -14.76 -10.05
CA LEU A 87 0.03 -16.19 -10.29
C LEU A 87 -1.19 -16.72 -9.49
N PRO A 88 -1.81 -17.83 -9.92
CA PRO A 88 -2.79 -18.55 -9.11
C PRO A 88 -2.24 -18.83 -7.70
N PHE A 89 -3.12 -18.82 -6.69
CA PHE A 89 -2.76 -19.04 -5.28
C PHE A 89 -1.77 -18.04 -4.64
N ALA A 90 -1.38 -16.95 -5.34
CA ALA A 90 -0.50 -15.91 -4.79
C ALA A 90 -1.16 -14.94 -3.78
N GLY A 91 -2.21 -15.36 -3.07
CA GLY A 91 -2.83 -14.54 -2.01
C GLY A 91 -3.60 -13.29 -2.45
N LYS A 92 -3.78 -13.05 -3.76
CA LYS A 92 -4.48 -11.86 -4.30
C LYS A 92 -5.86 -11.64 -3.68
N THR A 93 -6.66 -12.70 -3.60
CA THR A 93 -8.01 -12.65 -3.04
C THR A 93 -7.99 -12.37 -1.54
N SER A 94 -7.02 -12.95 -0.82
CA SER A 94 -6.84 -12.71 0.60
C SER A 94 -6.42 -11.27 0.87
N CYS A 95 -5.52 -10.71 0.05
CA CYS A 95 -5.00 -9.35 0.19
C CYS A 95 -6.12 -8.29 0.21
N TYR A 96 -6.98 -8.24 -0.82
CA TYR A 96 -8.05 -7.22 -0.84
C TYR A 96 -9.13 -7.48 0.22
N ARG A 97 -9.38 -8.74 0.60
CA ARG A 97 -10.34 -9.09 1.66
C ARG A 97 -9.85 -8.64 3.03
N ILE A 98 -8.56 -8.84 3.32
CA ILE A 98 -7.93 -8.37 4.54
C ILE A 98 -7.91 -6.85 4.58
N LEU A 99 -7.60 -6.17 3.46
CA LEU A 99 -7.70 -4.72 3.39
C LEU A 99 -9.13 -4.23 3.72
N ALA A 100 -10.15 -4.86 3.13
CA ALA A 100 -11.54 -4.50 3.40
C ALA A 100 -11.93 -4.72 4.88
N ALA A 101 -11.49 -5.83 5.48
CA ALA A 101 -11.71 -6.11 6.90
C ALA A 101 -10.98 -5.10 7.81
N ALA A 102 -9.72 -4.79 7.50
CA ALA A 102 -8.93 -3.82 8.25
C ALA A 102 -9.54 -2.42 8.21
N LEU A 103 -9.98 -1.94 7.03
CA LEU A 103 -10.69 -0.66 6.92
C LEU A 103 -12.01 -0.66 7.69
N GLY A 104 -12.71 -1.79 7.73
CA GLY A 104 -13.89 -1.98 8.60
C GLY A 104 -13.56 -1.80 10.08
N LEU A 105 -12.50 -2.47 10.56
CA LEU A 105 -12.03 -2.33 11.96
C LEU A 105 -11.60 -0.90 12.29
N ILE A 106 -10.92 -0.22 11.36
CA ILE A 106 -10.49 1.17 11.54
C ILE A 106 -11.70 2.10 11.65
N ALA A 107 -12.71 1.90 10.80
CA ALA A 107 -13.95 2.67 10.86
C ALA A 107 -14.69 2.47 12.19
N ASP A 108 -14.77 1.23 12.68
CA ASP A 108 -15.38 0.91 13.97
C ASP A 108 -14.60 1.49 15.15
N ARG A 109 -13.27 1.62 15.03
CA ARG A 109 -12.37 2.25 16.03
C ARG A 109 -12.35 3.78 15.94
N GLY A 110 -12.92 4.38 14.90
CA GLY A 110 -12.83 5.83 14.63
C GLY A 110 -11.40 6.31 14.32
N GLY A 111 -10.54 5.42 13.81
CA GLY A 111 -9.10 5.68 13.66
C GLY A 111 -8.71 6.48 12.41
N MET A 112 -9.55 6.52 11.38
CA MET A 112 -9.32 7.27 10.14
C MET A 112 -10.60 7.95 9.67
N ASN A 113 -10.46 9.02 8.89
CA ASN A 113 -11.59 9.76 8.30
C ASN A 113 -12.19 9.07 7.06
N GLU A 114 -11.77 7.85 6.75
CA GLU A 114 -12.20 7.09 5.58
C GLU A 114 -13.47 6.31 5.90
N ASN A 115 -14.57 6.68 5.26
CA ASN A 115 -15.88 6.09 5.51
C ASN A 115 -16.20 4.98 4.50
N LYS A 116 -17.09 4.05 4.88
CA LYS A 116 -17.67 3.07 3.95
C LYS A 116 -18.27 3.82 2.75
N ALA A 117 -17.94 3.36 1.54
CA ALA A 117 -18.65 3.80 0.35
C ALA A 117 -20.14 3.46 0.51
N ILE A 118 -20.98 4.48 0.29
CA ILE A 118 -22.43 4.49 0.49
C ILE A 118 -23.10 3.39 -0.35
#